data_AF-A0A349HDW4-F1
#
_entry.id   AF-A0A349HDW4-F1
#
_cell.length_a   1.000
_cell.length_b   1.000
_cell.length_c   1.000
_cell.angle_alpha   90.00
_cell.angle_beta   90.00
_cell.angle_gamma   90.00
#
_symmetry.space_group_name_H-M   'P 1'
#
loop_
_entity.id
_entity.type
_entity.pdbx_description
1 polymer ?
#
loop_
_entity_poly.entity_id
_entity_poly.type
_entity_poly.pdbx_seq_one_letter_code
_entity_poly.pdbx_strand_id
1 'polypeptide(L)' 'MRLHCIDAPEVAQVPWGTKSRDHLRQRAPEGAAVELRSITRDKYGRTVGVLLLDGVNLNLNQVQAGWAAAYPKY' A
#
# COMPACT_ATOMS: atom_id res chain seq x y z
N MET A 1 -8.71 -3.07 -2.36
CA MET A 1 -8.22 -2.26 -1.23
C MET A 1 -7.29 -1.19 -1.78
N ARG A 2 -7.32 0.04 -1.27
CA ARG A 2 -6.36 1.11 -1.63
C ARG A 2 -5.60 1.52 -0.37
N LEU A 3 -4.33 1.85 -0.53
CA LEU A 3 -3.50 2.30 0.59
C LEU A 3 -3.72 3.81 0.78
N HIS A 4 -3.99 4.24 2.01
CA HIS A 4 -4.23 5.65 2.33
C HIS A 4 -2.92 6.45 2.23
N CYS A 5 -3.03 7.69 1.72
CA CYS A 5 -1.95 8.64 1.49
C CYS A 5 -0.89 8.24 0.47
N ILE A 6 -1.00 7.07 -0.17
CA ILE A 6 -0.02 6.58 -1.14
C ILE A 6 -0.73 6.05 -2.38
N ASP A 7 -0.19 6.33 -3.55
CA ASP A 7 -0.60 5.68 -4.79
C ASP A 7 0.55 4.77 -5.23
N ALA A 8 0.32 3.48 -5.04
CA ALA A 8 1.18 2.46 -5.63
C ALA A 8 0.81 2.34 -7.12
N PRO A 9 1.79 2.18 -8.02
CA PRO A 9 1.52 2.00 -9.44
C PRO A 9 0.60 0.79 -9.64
N GLU A 10 -0.40 0.93 -10.51
CA GLU A 10 -1.26 -0.19 -10.86
C GLU A 10 -0.41 -1.32 -11.46
N VAL A 11 -0.76 -2.58 -11.19
CA VAL A 11 -0.01 -3.75 -11.66
C VAL A 11 0.21 -3.73 -13.18
N ALA A 12 -0.71 -3.12 -13.93
CA ALA A 12 -0.65 -2.94 -15.37
C ALA A 12 0.43 -1.92 -15.83
N GLN A 13 0.92 -1.04 -14.95
CA GLN A 13 2.01 -0.11 -15.23
C GLN A 13 3.36 -0.83 -15.15
N VAL A 14 3.73 -1.51 -16.24
CA VAL A 14 5.01 -2.23 -16.34
C VAL A 14 6.17 -1.23 -16.51
N PRO A 15 7.30 -1.39 -15.79
CA PRO A 15 7.62 -2.44 -14.81
C PRO A 15 7.29 -2.10 -13.35
N TRP A 16 6.78 -0.90 -13.08
CA TRP A 16 6.70 -0.33 -11.72
C TRP A 16 5.65 -0.99 -10.83
N GLY A 17 4.49 -1.35 -11.38
CA GLY A 17 3.41 -2.05 -10.66
C GLY A 17 3.84 -3.42 -10.13
N THR A 18 4.59 -4.18 -10.93
CA THR A 18 5.12 -5.48 -10.54
C THR A 18 6.16 -5.34 -9.41
N LYS A 19 7.06 -4.36 -9.52
CA LYS A 19 8.09 -4.12 -8.49
C LYS A 19 7.50 -3.66 -7.15
N SER A 20 6.50 -2.77 -7.18
CA SER A 20 5.78 -2.35 -5.96
C SER A 20 5.07 -3.53 -5.27
N ARG A 21 4.38 -4.38 -6.05
CA ARG A 21 3.76 -5.61 -5.52
C ARG A 21 4.79 -6.54 -4.89
N ASP A 22 5.90 -6.78 -5.58
CA ASP A 22 6.91 -7.74 -5.13
C ASP A 22 7.63 -7.22 -3.88
N HIS A 23 7.91 -5.92 -3.78
CA HIS A 23 8.44 -5.30 -2.56
C HIS A 23 7.49 -5.45 -1.37
N LEU A 24 6.18 -5.24 -1.59
CA LEU A 24 5.18 -5.46 -0.54
C LEU A 24 5.14 -6.92 -0.11
N ARG A 25 5.20 -7.87 -1.06
CA ARG A 25 5.26 -9.31 -0.77
C ARG A 25 6.52 -9.74 -0.01
N GLN A 26 7.65 -9.09 -0.24
CA GLN A 26 8.87 -9.34 0.53
C GLN A 26 8.73 -8.91 1.99
N ARG A 27 7.93 -7.88 2.28
CA ARG A 27 7.70 -7.38 3.64
C ARG A 27 6.53 -8.04 4.34
N ALA A 28 5.48 -8.36 3.61
CA ALA A 28 4.31 -9.07 4.09
C ALA A 28 4.10 -10.31 3.20
N PRO A 29 4.76 -11.44 3.51
CA PRO A 29 4.55 -12.68 2.76
C PRO A 29 3.10 -13.13 2.85
N GLU A 30 2.66 -13.93 1.88
CA GLU A 30 1.30 -14.49 1.89
C GLU A 30 1.08 -15.30 3.18
N GLY A 31 0.05 -14.92 3.95
CA GLY A 31 -0.24 -15.49 5.27
C GLY A 31 0.24 -14.65 6.46
N ALA A 32 1.00 -13.58 6.24
CA ALA A 32 1.37 -12.64 7.31
C ALA A 32 0.12 -11.93 7.85
N ALA A 33 -0.05 -11.92 9.18
CA ALA A 33 -1.10 -11.16 9.84
C ALA A 33 -0.75 -9.68 9.84
N VAL A 34 -1.42 -8.90 8.99
CA VAL A 34 -1.28 -7.44 8.94
C VAL A 34 -2.49 -6.77 9.59
N GLU A 35 -2.24 -5.74 10.38
CA GLU A 35 -3.29 -4.86 10.90
C GLU A 35 -3.69 -3.88 9.80
N LEU A 36 -4.98 -3.87 9.46
CA LEU A 36 -5.56 -2.88 8.57
C LEU A 36 -6.24 -1.78 9.39
N ARG A 37 -5.67 -0.58 9.37
CA ARG A 37 -6.36 0.63 9.81
C ARG A 37 -7.15 1.22 8.66
N SER A 38 -8.40 0.81 8.52
CA SER A 38 -9.34 1.40 7.56
C SER A 38 -9.69 2.83 7.96
N ILE A 39 -9.47 3.79 7.06
CA ILE A 39 -9.75 5.21 7.29
C ILE A 39 -11.08 5.59 6.64
N THR A 40 -11.31 5.13 5.40
CA THR A 40 -12.56 5.41 4.68
C THR A 40 -12.83 4.34 3.63
N ARG A 41 -14.00 4.39 3.01
CA ARG A 41 -14.36 3.58 1.84
C ARG A 41 -14.54 4.53 0.67
N ASP A 42 -13.88 4.25 -0.45
CA ASP A 42 -14.05 5.09 -1.65
C ASP A 42 -15.45 4.88 -2.28
N LYS A 43 -15.80 5.75 -3.22
CA LYS A 43 -17.07 5.69 -3.97
C LYS A 43 -17.26 4.41 -4.80
N TYR A 44 -16.21 3.61 -4.98
CA TYR A 44 -16.23 2.34 -5.67
C TYR A 44 -16.29 1.14 -4.70
N GLY A 45 -16.50 1.40 -3.39
CA GLY A 45 -16.61 0.37 -2.37
C GLY A 45 -15.28 -0.22 -1.89
N ARG A 46 -14.14 0.37 -2.29
CA ARG A 46 -12.81 -0.10 -1.86
C ARG A 46 -12.46 0.49 -0.50
N THR A 47 -12.03 -0.35 0.43
CA THR A 47 -11.47 0.11 1.71
C THR A 47 -10.15 0.83 1.47
N VAL A 48 -10.07 2.07 1.96
CA VAL A 48 -8.88 2.93 1.96
C VAL A 48 -8.30 2.93 3.37
N GLY A 49 -7.05 2.48 3.53
CA GLY A 49 -6.47 2.34 4.86
C GLY A 49 -4.96 2.21 4.89
N VAL A 50 -4.40 2.19 6.07
CA VAL A 50 -2.98 1.97 6.32
C VAL A 50 -2.78 0.52 6.76
N LEU A 51 -1.82 -0.16 6.14
CA LEU A 51 -1.38 -1.48 6.59
C LEU A 51 -0.23 -1.34 7.58
N LEU A 52 -0.36 -2.03 8.72
CA LEU A 52 0.70 -2.17 9.70
C LEU A 52 1.05 -3.65 9.85
N LEU A 53 2.34 -3.95 9.94
CA LEU A 53 2.86 -5.28 10.27
C LEU A 53 3.76 -5.11 11.49
N ASP A 54 3.42 -5.72 12.61
CA ASP A 54 4.18 -5.60 13.88
C ASP A 54 4.48 -4.14 14.28
N GLY A 55 3.52 -3.24 14.05
CA GLY A 55 3.65 -1.79 14.29
C GLY A 55 4.40 -1.02 13.20
N VAL A 56 4.96 -1.69 12.19
CA VAL A 56 5.62 -1.07 11.03
C VAL A 56 4.58 -0.67 10.00
N ASN A 57 4.54 0.63 9.66
CA ASN A 57 3.67 1.16 8.62
C ASN A 57 4.19 0.77 7.21
N LEU A 58 3.51 -0.18 6.57
CA LEU A 58 3.87 -0.67 5.25
C LEU A 58 3.62 0.37 4.14
N ASN A 59 2.64 1.26 4.31
CA ASN A 59 2.42 2.34 3.35
C ASN A 59 3.62 3.29 3.32
N LEU A 60 4.10 3.70 4.51
CA LEU A 60 5.26 4.57 4.62
C LEU A 60 6.52 3.88 4.05
N ASN A 61 6.67 2.58 4.29
CA ASN A 61 7.79 1.81 3.77
C ASN A 61 7.80 1.78 2.23
N GLN A 62 6.64 1.66 1.58
CA GLN A 62 6.55 1.74 0.12
C GLN A 62 6.95 3.11 -0.43
N VAL A 63 6.61 4.20 0.26
CA VAL A 63 7.01 5.55 -0.13
C VAL A 63 8.52 5.76 0.06
N GLN A 64 9.05 5.37 1.21
CA GLN A 64 10.48 5.47 1.51
C GLN A 64 11.34 4.67 0.53
N ALA A 65 10.85 3.50 0.10
CA ALA A 65 11.51 2.67 -0.89
C ALA A 65 11.32 3.15 -2.35
N GLY A 66 10.56 4.25 -2.57
CA GLY A 66 10.31 4.81 -3.89
C GLY A 66 9.32 4.01 -4.75
N TRP A 67 8.60 3.06 -4.14
CA TRP A 67 7.65 2.18 -4.84
C TRP A 67 6.21 2.69 -4.81
N ALA A 68 5.92 3.73 -4.03
CA ALA A 68 4.64 4.42 -4.03
C ALA A 68 4.85 5.93 -3.90
N ALA A 69 4.04 6.73 -4.59
CA ALA A 69 4.06 8.17 -4.43
C ALA A 69 3.17 8.57 -3.25
N ALA A 70 3.71 9.34 -2.30
CA ALA A 70 2.89 9.96 -1.27
C ALA A 70 2.10 11.14 -1.86
N TYR A 71 0.79 11.15 -1.66
CA TYR A 71 -0.04 12.30 -2.00
C TYR A 71 -0.35 13.07 -0.71
N PRO A 72 0.18 14.29 -0.53
CA PRO A 72 -0.39 15.19 0.45
C PRO A 72 -1.82 15.48 -0.01
N LYS A 73 -2.76 15.18 0.89
CA LYS A 73 -4.20 15.36 0.72
C LYS A 73 -4.49 16.77 0.16
N TYR A 74 -5.23 16.87 -0.94
CA TYR A 74 -5.99 18.07 -1.30
C TYR A 74 -7.24 18.16 -0.42
#